data_AF-A0A969XH45-F1
#
_entry.id   AF-A0A969XH45-F1
#
_cell.length_a   1.000
_cell.length_b   1.000
_cell.length_c   1.000
_cell.angle_alpha   90.00
_cell.angle_beta   90.00
_cell.angle_gamma   90.00
#
_symmetry.space_group_name_H-M   'P 1'
#
loop_
_entity.id
_entity.type
_entity.pdbx_description
1 polymer ?
#
loop_
_entity_poly.entity_id
_entity_poly.type
_entity_poly.pdbx_seq_one_letter_code
_entity_poly.pdbx_strand_id
1 'polypeptide(L)'
;AIAEAHAQGGPHEVSLYTRPGRRGRWEAAMLEWLLARLRAGAARPVRTTISAQHLEALEAAESLGFRTVRVLDQMELDLAPSPSRERAVRHAGAGHSLSA
;
A
#
# COMPACT_ATOMS: atom_id res chain seq x y z
N ALA A 1 0.87 1.36 -14.68
CA ALA A 1 1.12 0.58 -13.46
C ALA A 1 2.62 0.55 -13.23
N ILE A 2 3.06 0.42 -12.00
CA ILE A 2 4.47 0.14 -11.67
C ILE A 2 4.52 -1.33 -11.24
N ALA A 3 5.52 -2.06 -11.71
CA ALA A 3 5.66 -3.50 -11.51
C ALA A 3 7.12 -3.83 -11.17
N GLU A 4 7.31 -4.58 -10.09
CA GLU A 4 8.64 -4.92 -9.56
C GLU A 4 8.70 -6.39 -9.16
N ALA A 5 9.91 -6.97 -9.28
CA ALA A 5 10.20 -8.33 -8.83
C ALA A 5 11.54 -8.33 -8.06
N HIS A 6 11.53 -8.89 -6.86
CA HIS A 6 12.68 -8.94 -5.96
C HIS A 6 13.07 -10.40 -5.69
N ALA A 7 14.31 -10.77 -6.01
CA ALA A 7 14.88 -12.07 -5.69
C ALA A 7 15.70 -11.96 -4.39
N GLN A 8 15.21 -12.56 -3.32
CA GLN A 8 15.84 -12.53 -1.99
C GLN A 8 16.25 -13.94 -1.54
N GLY A 9 16.96 -14.04 -0.41
CA GLY A 9 17.37 -15.33 0.19
C GLY A 9 16.20 -16.28 0.54
N GLY A 10 14.96 -15.78 0.57
CA GLY A 10 13.70 -16.53 0.76
C GLY A 10 12.82 -16.61 -0.50
N PRO A 11 11.48 -16.59 -0.37
CA PRO A 11 10.56 -16.50 -1.50
C PRO A 11 10.83 -15.27 -2.38
N HIS A 12 10.61 -15.38 -3.68
CA HIS A 12 10.61 -14.21 -4.57
C HIS A 12 9.39 -13.35 -4.27
N GLU A 13 9.52 -12.03 -4.37
CA GLU A 13 8.40 -11.11 -4.19
C GLU A 13 8.08 -10.38 -5.48
N VAL A 14 6.78 -10.27 -5.80
CA VAL A 14 6.28 -9.44 -6.91
C VAL A 14 5.29 -8.43 -6.38
N SER A 15 5.43 -7.19 -6.86
CA SER A 15 4.57 -6.07 -6.47
C SER A 15 4.04 -5.37 -7.72
N LEU A 16 2.73 -5.14 -7.76
CA LEU A 16 2.06 -4.42 -8.83
C LEU A 16 1.23 -3.27 -8.24
N TYR A 17 1.53 -2.05 -8.66
CA TYR A 17 0.79 -0.85 -8.26
C TYR A 17 -0.02 -0.30 -9.45
N THR A 18 -1.34 -0.36 -9.32
CA THR A 18 -2.28 0.16 -10.32
C THR A 18 -3.19 1.21 -9.70
N ARG A 19 -3.38 2.33 -10.42
CA ARG A 19 -4.30 3.39 -10.00
C ARG A 19 -5.75 2.87 -10.04
N PRO A 20 -6.63 3.26 -9.10
CA PRO A 20 -8.02 2.77 -9.05
C PRO A 20 -8.78 2.89 -10.38
N GLY A 21 -8.66 4.03 -11.08
CA GLY A 21 -9.33 4.24 -12.38
C GLY A 21 -8.76 3.46 -13.57
N ARG A 22 -7.79 2.54 -13.35
CA ARG A 22 -7.18 1.71 -14.40
C ARG A 22 -7.13 0.22 -14.05
N ARG A 23 -7.95 -0.20 -13.08
CA ARG A 23 -8.04 -1.61 -12.66
C ARG A 23 -8.69 -2.48 -13.73
N GLY A 24 -8.37 -3.77 -13.70
CA GLY A 24 -9.07 -4.84 -14.42
C GLY A 24 -8.60 -5.13 -15.85
N ARG A 25 -7.67 -4.35 -16.41
CA ARG A 25 -7.24 -4.53 -17.81
C ARG A 25 -5.87 -5.17 -17.96
N TRP A 26 -4.99 -5.04 -16.97
CA TRP A 26 -3.57 -5.33 -17.15
C TRP A 26 -2.98 -6.22 -16.07
N GLU A 27 -3.71 -6.49 -15.01
CA GLU A 27 -3.24 -7.17 -13.82
C GLU A 27 -2.67 -8.56 -14.13
N ALA A 28 -3.42 -9.39 -14.86
CA ALA A 28 -2.97 -10.71 -15.28
C ALA A 28 -1.73 -10.64 -16.15
N ALA A 29 -1.75 -9.84 -17.22
CA ALA A 29 -0.62 -9.71 -18.14
C ALA A 29 0.65 -9.20 -17.45
N MET A 30 0.53 -8.27 -16.51
CA MET A 30 1.66 -7.74 -15.75
C MET A 30 2.21 -8.78 -14.77
N LEU A 31 1.34 -9.52 -14.07
CA LEU A 31 1.75 -10.61 -13.18
C LEU A 31 2.45 -11.73 -13.96
N GLU A 32 1.90 -12.14 -15.12
CA GLU A 32 2.53 -13.12 -16.00
C GLU A 32 3.93 -12.70 -16.44
N TRP A 33 4.08 -11.44 -16.86
CA TRP A 33 5.36 -10.89 -17.27
C TRP A 33 6.39 -10.90 -16.13
N LEU A 34 5.98 -10.53 -14.90
CA LEU A 34 6.83 -10.59 -13.72
C LEU A 34 7.25 -12.03 -13.38
N LEU A 35 6.31 -12.97 -13.42
CA LEU A 35 6.56 -14.39 -13.18
C LEU A 35 7.54 -14.97 -14.21
N ALA A 36 7.39 -14.62 -15.49
CA ALA A 36 8.30 -15.04 -16.55
C ALA A 36 9.75 -14.57 -16.27
N ARG A 37 9.93 -13.37 -15.71
CA ARG A 37 11.24 -12.85 -15.33
C ARG A 37 11.88 -13.62 -14.17
N LEU A 38 11.06 -14.08 -13.21
CA LEU A 38 11.53 -14.89 -12.08
C LEU A 38 11.91 -16.33 -12.47
N ARG A 39 11.34 -16.86 -13.56
CA ARG A 39 11.71 -18.19 -14.10
C ARG A 39 13.14 -18.28 -14.60
N ALA A 40 13.79 -17.15 -14.88
CA ALA A 40 15.22 -17.12 -15.23
C ALA A 40 16.15 -17.37 -14.02
N GLY A 41 15.61 -17.40 -12.81
CA GLY A 41 16.35 -17.64 -11.57
C GLY A 41 16.08 -19.02 -10.94
N ALA A 42 16.57 -19.22 -9.71
CA ALA A 42 16.32 -20.43 -8.95
C ALA A 42 14.81 -20.61 -8.67
N ALA A 43 14.32 -21.85 -8.86
CA ALA A 43 12.94 -22.22 -8.58
C ALA A 43 12.63 -22.04 -7.09
N ARG A 44 11.88 -20.99 -6.77
CA ARG A 44 11.49 -20.63 -5.40
C ARG A 44 10.02 -20.21 -5.39
N PRO A 45 9.32 -20.37 -4.25
CA PRO A 45 7.97 -19.85 -4.10
C PRO A 45 7.94 -18.35 -4.40
N VAL A 46 6.86 -17.89 -5.04
CA VAL A 46 6.61 -16.46 -5.29
C VAL A 46 5.51 -15.98 -4.33
N ARG A 47 5.70 -14.82 -3.73
CA ARG A 47 4.73 -14.14 -2.88
C ARG A 47 4.39 -12.77 -3.43
N THR A 48 3.18 -12.32 -3.13
CA THR A 48 2.71 -10.96 -3.41
C THR A 48 1.75 -10.53 -2.31
N THR A 49 1.67 -9.22 -2.07
CA THR A 49 0.69 -8.62 -1.15
C THR A 49 -0.26 -7.79 -1.99
N ILE A 50 -1.54 -8.13 -1.95
CA ILE A 50 -2.59 -7.48 -2.73
C ILE A 50 -3.60 -6.87 -1.75
N SER A 51 -4.06 -5.65 -2.04
CA SER A 51 -5.14 -5.03 -1.27
C SER A 51 -6.42 -5.85 -1.42
N ALA A 52 -7.09 -6.15 -0.30
CA ALA A 52 -8.37 -6.86 -0.29
C ALA A 52 -9.49 -6.11 -1.07
N GLN A 53 -9.33 -4.80 -1.28
CA GLN A 53 -10.28 -3.97 -2.04
C GLN A 53 -9.99 -3.92 -3.54
N HIS A 54 -8.98 -4.66 -4.03
CA HIS A 54 -8.63 -4.73 -5.46
C HIS A 54 -8.96 -6.12 -5.99
N LEU A 55 -10.26 -6.38 -6.16
CA LEU A 55 -10.80 -7.68 -6.57
C LEU A 55 -10.20 -8.18 -7.88
N GLU A 56 -10.01 -7.29 -8.86
CA GLU A 56 -9.46 -7.66 -10.16
C GLU A 56 -8.01 -8.17 -10.07
N ALA A 57 -7.23 -7.66 -9.11
CA ALA A 57 -5.88 -8.14 -8.86
C ALA A 57 -5.88 -9.49 -8.13
N LEU A 58 -6.83 -9.71 -7.22
CA LEU A 58 -7.01 -11.00 -6.55
C LEU A 58 -7.40 -12.08 -7.56
N GLU A 59 -8.39 -11.82 -8.41
CA GLU A 59 -8.83 -12.75 -9.47
C GLU A 59 -7.70 -13.08 -10.45
N ALA A 60 -6.95 -12.06 -10.88
CA ALA A 60 -5.79 -12.28 -11.74
C ALA A 60 -4.74 -13.17 -11.06
N ALA A 61 -4.41 -12.92 -9.78
CA ALA A 61 -3.45 -13.73 -9.05
C ALA A 61 -3.94 -15.18 -8.86
N GLU A 62 -5.22 -15.38 -8.52
CA GLU A 62 -5.82 -16.70 -8.38
C GLU A 62 -5.83 -17.49 -9.69
N SER A 63 -6.11 -16.83 -10.82
CA SER A 63 -6.04 -17.46 -12.15
C SER A 63 -4.62 -17.94 -12.51
N LEU A 64 -3.59 -17.31 -11.93
CA LEU A 64 -2.19 -17.67 -12.08
C LEU A 64 -1.70 -18.67 -11.03
N GLY A 65 -2.60 -19.16 -10.17
CA GLY A 65 -2.32 -20.19 -9.18
C GLY A 65 -1.80 -19.68 -7.84
N PHE A 66 -1.80 -18.36 -7.61
CA PHE A 66 -1.58 -17.85 -6.26
C PHE A 66 -2.71 -18.30 -5.33
N ARG A 67 -2.39 -18.44 -4.04
CA ARG A 67 -3.34 -18.74 -2.97
C ARG A 67 -3.14 -17.75 -1.84
N THR A 68 -4.24 -17.28 -1.25
CA THR A 68 -4.20 -16.43 -0.06
C THR A 68 -3.67 -17.24 1.12
N VAL A 69 -2.55 -16.81 1.70
CA VAL A 69 -1.92 -17.46 2.86
C VAL A 69 -2.14 -16.69 4.17
N ARG A 70 -2.43 -15.38 4.08
CA ARG A 70 -2.77 -14.51 5.21
C ARG A 70 -3.45 -13.24 4.69
N VAL A 71 -4.25 -12.61 5.56
CA VAL A 71 -4.75 -11.23 5.38
C VAL A 71 -4.03 -10.36 6.42
N LEU A 72 -3.68 -9.14 6.04
CA LEU A 72 -2.97 -8.19 6.90
C LEU A 72 -3.82 -6.93 7.07
N ASP A 73 -3.93 -6.46 8.31
CA ASP A 73 -4.48 -5.13 8.59
C ASP A 73 -3.43 -4.08 8.22
N GLN A 74 -3.84 -3.09 7.43
CA GLN A 74 -3.03 -1.91 7.16
C GLN A 74 -3.49 -0.78 8.07
N MET A 75 -2.55 -0.20 8.83
CA MET A 75 -2.81 0.91 9.74
C MET A 75 -2.16 2.18 9.19
N GLU A 76 -2.89 3.29 9.28
CA GLU A 76 -2.40 4.62 8.92
C GLU A 76 -2.71 5.59 10.07
N LEU A 77 -1.76 6.44 10.42
CA LEU A 77 -1.93 7.50 11.42
C LEU A 77 -1.69 8.84 10.74
N ASP A 78 -2.74 9.65 10.62
CA ASP A 78 -2.62 11.04 10.19
C ASP A 78 -2.11 11.89 11.35
N LEU A 79 -0.93 12.47 11.18
CA LEU A 79 -0.28 13.33 12.17
C LEU A 79 -0.60 14.82 11.97
N ALA A 80 -1.63 15.14 11.17
CA ALA A 80 -2.07 16.52 10.96
C ALA A 80 -2.15 17.28 12.30
N PRO A 81 -1.54 18.48 12.40
CA PRO A 81 -1.51 19.22 13.63
C PRO A 81 -2.94 19.56 14.05
N SER A 82 -3.33 19.08 15.24
CA SER A 82 -4.58 19.44 15.88
C SER A 82 -4.66 20.98 16.00
N PRO A 83 -5.75 21.64 15.57
CA PRO A 83 -5.93 23.08 15.72
C PRO A 83 -6.04 23.54 17.19
N SER A 84 -5.97 22.62 18.16
CA SER A 84 -6.23 22.87 19.58
C SER A 84 -5.11 23.58 20.35
N ARG A 85 -3.99 23.97 19.74
CA ARG A 85 -2.90 24.67 20.47
C ARG A 85 -2.81 26.18 20.25
N GLU A 86 -3.44 26.72 19.21
CA GLU A 86 -3.30 28.15 18.89
C GLU A 86 -4.31 29.05 19.62
N ARG A 87 -5.43 28.50 20.10
CA ARG A 87 -6.44 29.25 20.86
C ARG A 87 -6.07 29.48 22.34
N ALA A 88 -5.15 28.71 22.91
CA ALA A 88 -4.76 28.84 24.31
C ALA A 88 -3.82 30.03 24.58
N VAL A 89 -3.17 30.60 23.57
CA VAL A 89 -2.21 31.71 23.75
C VAL A 89 -2.90 33.08 23.67
N ARG A 90 -4.07 33.19 23.04
CA ARG A 90 -4.76 34.49 22.84
C ARG A 90 -5.67 34.93 24.00
N HIS A 91 -5.92 34.08 25.00
CA HIS A 91 -6.72 34.44 26.18
C HIS A 91 -5.90 34.78 27.44
N ALA A 92 -4.57 34.68 27.40
CA ALA A 92 -3.70 35.02 28.54
C ALA A 92 -3.17 36.47 28.53
N GLY A 93 -3.53 37.29 27.52
CA GLY A 93 -2.93 38.61 27.29
C GLY A 93 -3.88 39.82 27.39
N ALA A 94 -5.09 39.67 27.93
CA ALA A 94 -6.06 40.78 28.05
C ALA A 94 -6.53 40.90 29.50
N GLY A 95 -5.70 41.51 30.35
CA GLY A 95 -6.01 41.64 31.77
C GLY A 95 -5.15 42.63 32.54
N HIS A 96 -4.73 43.74 31.95
CA HIS A 96 -4.27 44.91 32.73
C HIS A 96 -4.64 46.21 32.01
N SER A 97 -5.87 46.66 32.25
CA SER A 97 -6.21 48.08 32.22
C SER A 97 -7.32 48.30 33.24
N LEU A 98 -6.96 48.88 34.37
CA LEU A 98 -7.88 49.57 35.26
C LEU A 98 -7.13 50.76 35.85
N SER A 99 -7.56 51.96 35.43
CA SER A 99 -7.27 53.24 36.06
C SER A 99 -7.62 53.24 37.55
N ALA A 100 -6.75 53.87 38.35
CA ALA A 100 -7.08 54.93 39.29
C ALA A 100 -5.78 55.65 39.67
#